data_AF-A0A0R3JXN9-F1
#
_entry.id   AF-A0A0R3JXN9-F1
#
_cell.length_a   1.000
_cell.length_b   1.000
_cell.length_c   1.000
_cell.angle_alpha   90.00
_cell.angle_beta   90.00
_cell.angle_gamma   90.00
#
_symmetry.space_group_name_H-M   'P 1'
#
loop_
_entity.id
_entity.type
_entity.pdbx_description
1 polymer ?
#
loop_
_entity_poly.entity_id
_entity_poly.type
_entity_poly.pdbx_seq_one_letter_code
_entity_poly.pdbx_strand_id
1 'polypeptide(L)'
;MKRVAAISLFIMIFINSLALAGREYILKYAYPNKTKTMSIYDLLGGNSSSKTVSKKDKTGPKLISSNPKSGQLNVKVNSSIVLNFNENIKLGKNYRLISLKNGNGKSVGISFKVNKKQLIVKPSILLDYDTPYALYVQYASLKDYSGNGNNSFRISFRTEKLKIAGGNTGGSGNTSGSVDKGNDVSNLQYFSYLFDGGKNILKDYNYLTDKEYLFFADLKDIETIKDIKFDSNGIPMADYNGYKYNPLLVAEWGLQQYSLYRRNYDSNRLNNAIKAADYIVNKIDSKGKLVNGFDYKEGSINLKSPWSSSLAQGLGISLLIRIYEETEDVKYLNAAKKALEPLLKGTNEGGLAQSYAGNVLYDSFNVRTKFSLSSHMFVLFGLYDIGKYDNRAVDKLNDGVVTLKNLLPAYFSADEFYTNVHIAQLRALNSLLDDGELEKYYDSEYFEIIDIY
;
A
#
# COMPACT_ATOMS: atom_id res chain seq x y z
N MET A 1 45.38 -5.12 -27.57
CA MET A 1 45.04 -5.09 -26.13
C MET A 1 43.61 -4.58 -25.95
N LYS A 2 42.67 -5.52 -26.02
CA LYS A 2 41.27 -5.36 -25.58
C LYS A 2 41.23 -5.69 -24.08
N ARG A 3 40.28 -5.11 -23.34
CA ARG A 3 39.93 -5.34 -21.91
C ARG A 3 40.46 -4.31 -20.91
N VAL A 4 39.88 -3.11 -20.90
CA VAL A 4 39.65 -2.35 -19.64
C VAL A 4 38.30 -1.58 -19.68
N ALA A 5 37.70 -1.33 -20.83
CA ALA A 5 36.49 -0.51 -20.94
C ALA A 5 35.12 -1.22 -20.73
N ALA A 6 35.07 -2.45 -20.19
CA ALA A 6 33.81 -3.22 -20.08
C ALA A 6 33.32 -3.50 -18.64
N ILE A 7 34.12 -3.18 -17.61
CA ILE A 7 33.77 -3.53 -16.22
C ILE A 7 32.97 -2.40 -15.52
N SER A 8 33.13 -1.15 -15.95
CA SER A 8 32.41 -0.01 -15.35
C SER A 8 30.99 0.19 -15.88
N LEU A 9 30.61 -0.44 -17.00
CA LEU A 9 29.26 -0.35 -17.56
C LEU A 9 28.34 -1.51 -17.14
N PHE A 10 28.90 -2.65 -16.70
CA PHE A 10 28.12 -3.80 -16.22
C PHE A 10 27.68 -3.65 -14.76
N ILE A 11 28.39 -2.84 -13.97
CA ILE A 11 28.04 -2.56 -12.56
C ILE A 11 26.93 -1.48 -12.46
N MET A 12 26.79 -0.59 -13.46
CA MET A 12 25.72 0.43 -13.45
C MET A 12 24.37 -0.06 -13.97
N ILE A 13 24.31 -1.19 -14.68
CA ILE A 13 23.05 -1.76 -15.19
C ILE A 13 22.40 -2.73 -14.17
N PHE A 14 23.13 -3.20 -13.16
CA PHE A 14 22.60 -4.08 -12.10
C PHE A 14 22.19 -3.37 -10.79
N ILE A 15 22.36 -2.05 -10.68
CA ILE A 15 22.01 -1.31 -9.45
C ILE A 15 20.55 -0.79 -9.45
N ASN A 16 19.79 -0.98 -10.54
CA ASN A 16 18.38 -0.56 -10.61
C ASN A 16 17.34 -1.69 -10.49
N SER A 17 17.75 -2.90 -10.08
CA SER A 17 16.80 -3.99 -9.74
C SER A 17 17.09 -4.70 -8.41
N LEU A 18 18.16 -4.32 -7.70
CA LEU A 18 18.56 -4.91 -6.41
C LEU A 18 18.80 -3.81 -5.37
N ALA A 19 17.73 -3.08 -5.06
CA ALA A 19 17.61 -2.19 -3.91
C ALA A 19 16.13 -1.80 -3.82
N LEU A 20 15.24 -2.41 -3.02
CA LEU A 20 15.41 -3.19 -1.81
C LEU A 20 14.12 -4.04 -1.61
N ALA A 21 14.26 -5.34 -1.39
CA ALA A 21 13.23 -6.20 -0.80
C ALA A 21 13.83 -6.77 0.48
N GLY A 22 13.25 -6.47 1.65
CA GLY A 22 14.00 -6.70 2.88
C GLY A 22 13.26 -6.58 4.21
N ARG A 23 11.93 -6.74 4.25
CA ARG A 23 11.18 -6.77 5.52
C ARG A 23 10.30 -7.99 5.67
N GLU A 24 10.22 -8.45 6.92
CA GLU A 24 9.44 -9.59 7.39
C GLU A 24 7.97 -9.20 7.50
N TYR A 25 7.17 -9.54 6.49
CA TYR A 25 5.72 -9.59 6.62
C TYR A 25 5.28 -11.04 6.55
N ILE A 26 4.79 -11.56 7.67
CA ILE A 26 4.30 -12.94 7.77
C ILE A 26 2.79 -12.88 7.85
N LEU A 27 2.11 -13.43 6.84
CA LEU A 27 0.68 -13.69 6.96
C LEU A 27 0.43 -14.79 7.98
N LYS A 28 -0.59 -14.54 8.79
CA LYS A 28 -0.98 -15.41 9.88
C LYS A 28 -1.21 -16.85 9.39
N TYR A 29 -0.56 -17.82 10.02
CA TYR A 29 -0.64 -19.25 9.68
C TYR A 29 0.00 -19.70 8.37
N ALA A 30 0.43 -18.80 7.49
CA ALA A 30 1.05 -19.18 6.21
C ALA A 30 2.44 -19.83 6.38
N TYR A 31 3.08 -19.60 7.53
CA TYR A 31 4.42 -20.04 7.85
C TYR A 31 4.45 -20.73 9.23
N PRO A 32 5.30 -21.75 9.44
CA PRO A 32 5.44 -22.40 10.75
C PRO A 32 6.14 -21.45 11.73
N ASN A 33 5.88 -21.60 13.03
CA ASN A 33 6.41 -20.72 14.11
C ASN A 33 7.95 -20.58 14.09
N LYS A 34 8.67 -21.57 13.55
CA LYS A 34 10.15 -21.53 13.43
C LYS A 34 10.66 -20.66 12.27
N THR A 35 9.80 -20.30 11.33
CA THR A 35 10.15 -19.48 10.18
C THR A 35 10.23 -18.03 10.60
N LYS A 36 11.43 -17.63 11.02
CA LYS A 36 11.83 -16.22 11.09
C LYS A 36 12.21 -15.78 9.69
N THR A 37 11.60 -14.72 9.18
CA THR A 37 11.83 -14.29 7.81
C THR A 37 13.06 -13.38 7.66
N MET A 38 14.14 -13.55 8.46
CA MET A 38 15.27 -12.61 8.63
C MET A 38 15.27 -11.41 7.66
N SER A 39 14.98 -10.22 8.17
CA SER A 39 15.14 -8.97 7.42
C SER A 39 16.59 -8.83 6.93
N ILE A 40 16.84 -8.06 5.87
CA ILE A 40 18.22 -7.76 5.43
C ILE A 40 19.02 -7.12 6.58
N TYR A 41 18.35 -6.42 7.49
CA TYR A 41 18.95 -5.84 8.70
C TYR A 41 19.48 -6.92 9.66
N ASP A 42 18.78 -8.04 9.78
CA ASP A 42 19.21 -9.19 10.59
C ASP A 42 20.29 -10.04 9.87
N LEU A 43 20.24 -10.09 8.54
CA LEU A 43 21.23 -10.78 7.70
C LEU A 43 22.60 -10.08 7.68
N LEU A 44 22.60 -8.74 7.81
CA LEU A 44 23.80 -7.90 7.86
C LEU A 44 24.42 -7.80 9.26
N GLY A 45 23.93 -8.59 10.23
CA GLY A 45 24.48 -8.67 11.57
C GLY A 45 24.07 -7.48 12.42
N GLY A 46 23.02 -7.67 13.23
CA GLY A 46 22.88 -6.91 14.46
C GLY A 46 24.22 -6.94 15.22
N ASN A 47 24.78 -5.76 15.45
CA ASN A 47 26.15 -5.45 15.87
C ASN A 47 27.20 -5.32 14.74
N SER A 48 27.15 -4.19 14.04
CA SER A 48 28.41 -3.51 13.72
C SER A 48 28.27 -2.01 13.86
N SER A 49 28.62 -1.51 15.05
CA SER A 49 29.01 -0.13 15.25
C SER A 49 30.29 0.17 14.47
N SER A 50 30.16 0.56 13.20
CA SER A 50 31.26 1.24 12.49
C SER A 50 31.12 2.74 12.71
N LYS A 51 31.78 3.25 13.74
CA LYS A 51 32.10 4.67 13.87
C LYS A 51 33.11 5.03 12.79
N THR A 52 32.63 5.53 11.65
CA THR A 52 33.44 6.40 10.81
C THR A 52 33.31 7.82 11.35
N VAL A 53 34.38 8.31 11.98
CA VAL A 53 34.47 9.69 12.44
C VAL A 53 34.70 10.58 11.22
N SER A 54 33.62 10.95 10.53
CA SER A 54 33.63 12.10 9.64
C SER A 54 33.60 13.37 10.49
N LYS A 55 34.36 14.40 10.08
CA LYS A 55 34.29 15.73 10.73
C LYS A 55 32.84 16.16 10.78
N LYS A 56 32.33 16.40 11.99
CA LYS A 56 30.93 16.80 12.24
C LYS A 56 30.64 18.07 11.43
N ASP A 57 29.74 17.95 10.46
CA ASP A 57 29.20 19.10 9.73
C ASP A 57 28.55 20.06 10.74
N LYS A 58 28.78 21.36 10.55
CA LYS A 58 28.27 22.43 11.41
C LYS A 58 27.38 23.43 10.65
N THR A 59 27.20 23.24 9.35
CA THR A 59 26.39 24.14 8.53
C THR A 59 25.08 23.46 8.17
N GLY A 60 23.97 24.19 8.25
CA GLY A 60 22.67 23.66 7.84
C GLY A 60 22.38 23.90 6.35
N PRO A 61 21.33 23.25 5.82
CA PRO A 61 20.99 23.31 4.41
C PRO A 61 20.74 24.73 3.91
N LYS A 62 21.33 25.05 2.75
CA LYS A 62 21.16 26.32 2.03
C LYS A 62 20.44 26.08 0.72
N LEU A 63 19.42 26.90 0.46
CA LEU A 63 18.67 26.89 -0.80
C LEU A 63 19.60 27.32 -1.95
N ILE A 64 19.73 26.47 -2.98
CA ILE A 64 20.45 26.75 -4.22
C ILE A 64 19.50 27.35 -5.27
N SER A 65 18.32 26.75 -5.45
CA SER A 65 17.38 27.19 -6.48
C SER A 65 15.95 26.77 -6.16
N SER A 66 14.99 27.42 -6.80
CA SER A 66 13.57 27.07 -6.71
C SER A 66 12.90 27.05 -8.08
N ASN A 67 11.85 26.23 -8.20
CA ASN A 67 10.89 26.26 -9.29
C ASN A 67 9.47 26.21 -8.70
N PRO A 68 8.66 27.26 -8.78
CA PRO A 68 8.94 28.53 -9.45
C PRO A 68 10.15 29.26 -8.87
N LYS A 69 10.86 30.01 -9.72
CA LYS A 69 11.88 30.96 -9.25
C LYS A 69 11.19 32.05 -8.42
N SER A 70 11.87 32.58 -7.41
CA SER A 70 11.33 33.71 -6.67
C SER A 70 11.11 34.90 -7.61
N GLY A 71 9.92 35.48 -7.60
CA GLY A 71 9.45 36.53 -8.51
C GLY A 71 8.85 36.03 -9.82
N GLN A 72 8.77 34.72 -10.07
CA GLN A 72 8.27 34.20 -11.35
C GLN A 72 6.78 34.53 -11.56
N LEU A 73 6.46 34.98 -12.78
CA LEU A 73 5.10 35.25 -13.24
C LEU A 73 4.56 34.07 -14.07
N ASN A 74 3.24 34.05 -14.28
CA ASN A 74 2.54 33.07 -15.12
C ASN A 74 2.79 31.61 -14.71
N VAL A 75 2.87 31.34 -13.40
CA VAL A 75 2.98 29.98 -12.87
C VAL A 75 1.64 29.28 -13.02
N LYS A 76 1.62 28.05 -13.53
CA LYS A 76 0.36 27.31 -13.64
C LYS A 76 -0.26 27.08 -12.27
N VAL A 77 -1.56 27.26 -12.16
CA VAL A 77 -2.30 27.19 -10.89
C VAL A 77 -2.22 25.83 -10.18
N ASN A 78 -1.83 24.76 -10.89
CA ASN A 78 -1.61 23.41 -10.35
C ASN A 78 -0.12 23.05 -10.15
N SER A 79 0.79 24.01 -10.29
CA SER A 79 2.24 23.75 -10.20
C SER A 79 2.66 23.42 -8.77
N SER A 80 3.50 22.40 -8.62
CA SER A 80 4.27 22.19 -7.37
C SER A 80 5.44 23.17 -7.27
N ILE A 81 5.86 23.45 -6.05
CA ILE A 81 7.01 24.30 -5.73
C ILE A 81 8.18 23.41 -5.31
N VAL A 82 9.22 23.35 -6.13
CA VAL A 82 10.43 22.54 -5.91
C VAL A 82 11.57 23.44 -5.43
N LEU A 83 12.19 23.09 -4.31
CA LEU A 83 13.33 23.77 -3.70
C LEU A 83 14.54 22.83 -3.72
N ASN A 84 15.67 23.26 -4.27
CA ASN A 84 16.92 22.50 -4.30
C ASN A 84 17.93 23.06 -3.29
N PHE A 85 18.60 22.20 -2.55
CA PHE A 85 19.57 22.55 -1.51
C PHE A 85 20.98 22.06 -1.87
N ASN A 86 21.99 22.64 -1.23
CA ASN A 86 23.40 22.26 -1.37
C ASN A 86 23.72 20.85 -0.85
N GLU A 87 22.89 20.35 0.05
CA GLU A 87 23.10 19.10 0.77
C GLU A 87 21.79 18.35 0.99
N ASN A 88 21.90 17.12 1.47
CA ASN A 88 20.73 16.30 1.72
C ASN A 88 19.98 16.84 2.94
N ILE A 89 18.67 16.96 2.82
CA ILE A 89 17.80 17.52 3.84
C ILE A 89 16.89 16.44 4.44
N LYS A 90 16.37 16.74 5.64
CA LYS A 90 15.26 16.05 6.33
C LYS A 90 14.36 17.10 6.99
N LEU A 91 13.14 16.73 7.36
CA LEU A 91 12.26 17.63 8.10
C LEU A 91 12.85 17.92 9.48
N GLY A 92 12.86 19.20 9.85
CA GLY A 92 13.25 19.66 11.19
C GLY A 92 12.03 19.80 12.10
N LYS A 93 12.25 20.05 13.40
CA LYS A 93 11.16 20.17 14.38
C LYS A 93 10.13 21.25 14.02
N ASN A 94 10.55 22.28 13.28
CA ASN A 94 9.71 23.40 12.87
C ASN A 94 9.11 23.21 11.47
N TYR A 95 9.05 21.98 10.95
CA TYR A 95 8.54 21.73 9.60
C TYR A 95 7.08 22.18 9.41
N ARG A 96 6.27 22.12 10.48
CA ARG A 96 4.88 22.63 10.51
C ARG A 96 4.78 24.16 10.32
N LEU A 97 5.90 24.89 10.42
CA LEU A 97 5.95 26.34 10.15
C LEU A 97 6.23 26.68 8.67
N ILE A 98 6.39 25.66 7.81
CA ILE A 98 6.37 25.87 6.37
C ILE A 98 4.95 26.23 5.97
N SER A 99 4.75 27.37 5.30
CA SER A 99 3.41 27.84 4.93
C SER A 99 3.39 28.55 3.58
N LEU A 100 2.35 28.29 2.80
CA LEU A 100 2.05 29.00 1.56
C LEU A 100 0.90 29.97 1.82
N LYS A 101 1.08 31.24 1.46
CA LYS A 101 0.06 32.28 1.65
C LYS A 101 -0.17 33.07 0.38
N ASN A 102 -1.40 33.51 0.14
CA ASN A 102 -1.71 34.45 -0.94
C ASN A 102 -1.35 35.90 -0.56
N GLY A 103 -1.55 36.84 -1.49
CA GLY A 103 -1.26 38.27 -1.30
C GLY A 103 -2.00 38.94 -0.13
N ASN A 104 -3.14 38.38 0.29
CA ASN A 104 -3.93 38.87 1.41
C ASN A 104 -3.55 38.20 2.75
N GLY A 105 -2.52 37.34 2.74
CA GLY A 105 -2.06 36.61 3.93
C GLY A 105 -2.87 35.35 4.27
N LYS A 106 -3.86 34.96 3.45
CA LYS A 106 -4.63 33.73 3.63
C LYS A 106 -3.74 32.51 3.35
N SER A 107 -3.69 31.58 4.28
CA SER A 107 -2.94 30.31 4.14
C SER A 107 -3.62 29.37 3.14
N VAL A 108 -2.81 28.69 2.35
CA VAL A 108 -3.21 27.57 1.48
C VAL A 108 -2.69 26.28 2.11
N GLY A 109 -3.53 25.26 2.16
CA GLY A 109 -3.11 23.92 2.56
C GLY A 109 -1.98 23.43 1.66
N ILE A 110 -0.94 22.84 2.26
CA ILE A 110 0.19 22.30 1.53
C ILE A 110 0.56 20.92 2.06
N SER A 111 1.02 20.07 1.16
CA SER A 111 1.79 18.87 1.48
C SER A 111 3.21 19.07 0.98
N PHE A 112 4.16 18.34 1.55
CA PHE A 112 5.54 18.40 1.08
C PHE A 112 6.24 17.04 1.14
N LYS A 113 7.14 16.82 0.17
CA LYS A 113 7.94 15.62 -0.02
C LYS A 113 9.41 16.01 -0.05
N VAL A 114 10.24 15.32 0.73
CA VAL A 114 11.69 15.48 0.70
C VAL A 114 12.32 14.37 -0.15
N ASN A 115 13.16 14.74 -1.12
CA ASN A 115 13.95 13.81 -1.93
C ASN A 115 15.42 14.24 -1.95
N LYS A 116 16.25 13.60 -1.12
CA LYS A 116 17.68 13.93 -0.95
C LYS A 116 17.88 15.44 -0.71
N LYS A 117 18.31 16.19 -1.72
CA LYS A 117 18.57 17.63 -1.66
C LYS A 117 17.36 18.49 -2.07
N GLN A 118 16.19 17.90 -2.27
CA GLN A 118 15.00 18.60 -2.75
C GLN A 118 13.86 18.59 -1.73
N LEU A 119 13.17 19.72 -1.58
CA LEU A 119 11.84 19.82 -0.97
C LEU A 119 10.83 20.16 -2.06
N ILE A 120 9.84 19.30 -2.26
CA ILE A 120 8.72 19.52 -3.17
C ILE A 120 7.51 19.88 -2.34
N VAL A 121 6.91 21.05 -2.54
CA VAL A 121 5.70 21.53 -1.85
C VAL A 121 4.54 21.55 -2.85
N LYS A 122 3.48 20.82 -2.56
CA LYS A 122 2.29 20.72 -3.41
C LYS A 122 1.11 21.41 -2.70
N PRO A 123 0.50 22.45 -3.29
CA PRO A 123 -0.77 23.00 -2.80
C PRO A 123 -1.84 21.91 -2.75
N SER A 124 -2.63 21.86 -1.68
CA SER A 124 -3.72 20.89 -1.50
C SER A 124 -4.94 21.21 -2.36
N ILE A 125 -5.03 22.44 -2.88
CA ILE A 125 -6.08 22.91 -3.80
C ILE A 125 -5.44 23.64 -4.98
N LEU A 126 -6.20 23.78 -6.06
CA LEU A 126 -5.83 24.65 -7.17
C LEU A 126 -5.63 26.08 -6.66
N LEU A 127 -4.54 26.74 -7.05
CA LEU A 127 -4.30 28.12 -6.67
C LEU A 127 -5.20 29.07 -7.48
N ASP A 128 -5.63 30.17 -6.89
CA ASP A 128 -6.37 31.21 -7.60
C ASP A 128 -5.57 31.77 -8.79
N TYR A 129 -6.24 32.06 -9.91
CA TYR A 129 -5.64 32.72 -11.07
C TYR A 129 -5.21 34.16 -10.75
N ASP A 130 -4.21 34.66 -11.47
CA ASP A 130 -3.64 36.01 -11.36
C ASP A 130 -3.33 36.46 -9.91
N THR A 131 -2.95 35.53 -9.05
CA THR A 131 -2.84 35.76 -7.61
C THR A 131 -1.39 35.61 -7.15
N PRO A 132 -0.85 36.57 -6.37
CA PRO A 132 0.49 36.43 -5.80
C PRO A 132 0.48 35.44 -4.63
N TYR A 133 1.48 34.57 -4.58
CA TYR A 133 1.72 33.62 -3.51
C TYR A 133 3.13 33.72 -2.95
N ALA A 134 3.29 33.38 -1.68
CA ALA A 134 4.58 33.29 -1.01
C ALA A 134 4.67 32.03 -0.14
N LEU A 135 5.73 31.24 -0.35
CA LEU A 135 6.11 30.13 0.51
C LEU A 135 7.14 30.63 1.54
N TYR A 136 6.83 30.43 2.81
CA TYR A 136 7.70 30.72 3.95
C TYR A 136 8.26 29.41 4.47
N VAL A 137 9.59 29.32 4.60
CA VAL A 137 10.28 28.21 5.25
C VAL A 137 11.03 28.79 6.44
N GLN A 138 10.65 28.43 7.65
CA GLN A 138 11.22 29.00 8.86
C GLN A 138 12.53 28.32 9.27
N TYR A 139 13.22 28.93 10.24
CA TYR A 139 14.44 28.39 10.82
C TYR A 139 14.21 26.97 11.35
N ALA A 140 15.13 26.07 10.99
CA ALA A 140 15.10 24.66 11.37
C ALA A 140 13.79 23.92 11.00
N SER A 141 13.05 24.40 10.00
CA SER A 141 11.99 23.64 9.33
C SER A 141 12.55 22.45 8.54
N LEU A 142 13.80 22.56 8.11
CA LEU A 142 14.61 21.54 7.46
C LEU A 142 15.95 21.41 8.20
N LYS A 143 16.53 20.21 8.19
CA LYS A 143 17.83 19.91 8.77
C LYS A 143 18.68 19.06 7.84
N ASP A 144 19.98 19.08 8.03
CA ASP A 144 20.88 18.06 7.48
C ASP A 144 20.85 16.78 8.33
N TYR A 145 21.68 15.79 7.97
CA TYR A 145 21.83 14.56 8.75
C TYR A 145 22.71 14.72 10.00
N SER A 146 23.46 15.83 10.10
CA SER A 146 24.32 16.17 11.24
C SER A 146 23.59 16.96 12.34
N GLY A 147 22.33 17.36 12.09
CA GLY A 147 21.44 18.05 13.02
C GLY A 147 21.32 19.56 12.82
N ASN A 148 22.04 20.15 11.87
CA ASN A 148 22.06 21.60 11.60
C ASN A 148 20.81 22.03 10.81
N GLY A 149 20.14 23.10 11.25
CA GLY A 149 18.91 23.60 10.63
C GLY A 149 19.14 24.62 9.52
N ASN A 150 18.22 24.70 8.56
CA ASN A 150 18.19 25.78 7.58
C ASN A 150 17.93 27.14 8.25
N ASN A 151 18.40 28.22 7.63
CA ASN A 151 17.94 29.58 7.95
C ASN A 151 16.54 29.83 7.36
N SER A 152 15.79 30.77 7.94
CA SER A 152 14.50 31.19 7.36
C SER A 152 14.69 31.81 5.97
N PHE A 153 13.80 31.49 5.04
CA PHE A 153 13.74 32.12 3.73
C PHE A 153 12.30 32.15 3.18
N ARG A 154 12.10 32.96 2.14
CA ARG A 154 10.82 33.10 1.43
C ARG A 154 11.05 33.06 -0.07
N ILE A 155 10.17 32.38 -0.79
CA ILE A 155 10.03 32.52 -2.23
C ILE A 155 8.64 33.02 -2.57
N SER A 156 8.50 33.84 -3.61
CA SER A 156 7.20 34.33 -4.07
C SER A 156 7.02 34.09 -5.57
N PHE A 157 5.79 33.98 -6.03
CA PHE A 157 5.46 33.86 -7.46
C PHE A 157 4.03 34.35 -7.71
N ARG A 158 3.66 34.56 -8.98
CA ARG A 158 2.29 34.90 -9.39
C ARG A 158 1.75 33.86 -10.36
N THR A 159 0.54 33.40 -10.11
CA THR A 159 -0.14 32.42 -10.98
C THR A 159 -0.54 33.03 -12.31
N GLU A 160 -0.78 32.19 -13.31
CA GLU A 160 -1.28 32.59 -14.63
C GLU A 160 -2.65 33.27 -14.56
N LYS A 161 -2.97 34.08 -15.57
CA LYS A 161 -4.31 34.63 -15.75
C LYS A 161 -5.25 33.57 -16.31
N LEU A 162 -6.52 33.61 -15.89
CA LEU A 162 -7.56 32.77 -16.48
C LEU A 162 -7.73 33.14 -17.96
N LYS A 163 -7.53 32.17 -18.85
CA LYS A 163 -7.83 32.34 -20.28
C LYS A 163 -9.30 32.01 -20.51
N ILE A 164 -10.14 33.02 -20.68
CA ILE A 164 -11.51 32.83 -21.18
C ILE A 164 -11.41 32.66 -22.70
N ALA A 165 -11.95 31.55 -23.24
CA ALA A 165 -12.05 31.38 -24.67
C ALA A 165 -12.88 32.53 -25.27
N GLY A 166 -12.29 33.29 -26.18
CA GLY A 166 -12.94 34.45 -26.81
C GLY A 166 -14.17 34.04 -27.62
N GLY A 167 -15.21 34.87 -27.52
CA GLY A 167 -16.48 34.66 -28.19
C GLY A 167 -16.38 34.69 -29.71
N ASN A 168 -17.28 33.92 -30.34
CA ASN A 168 -17.61 34.08 -31.75
C ASN A 168 -19.12 34.34 -31.85
N THR A 169 -19.46 35.44 -32.51
CA THR A 169 -20.81 35.90 -32.85
C THR A 169 -21.40 35.08 -33.99
N GLY A 170 -22.66 34.65 -33.86
CA GLY A 170 -23.57 34.39 -34.99
C GLY A 170 -24.23 33.02 -35.02
N GLY A 171 -25.57 33.01 -35.05
CA GLY A 171 -26.35 31.93 -35.67
C GLY A 171 -27.39 31.22 -34.79
N SER A 172 -28.64 31.67 -34.92
CA SER A 172 -29.89 31.15 -34.33
C SER A 172 -30.22 29.68 -34.70
N GLY A 173 -30.84 28.94 -33.78
CA GLY A 173 -31.52 27.66 -34.05
C GLY A 173 -32.02 26.96 -32.77
N ASN A 174 -33.33 26.78 -32.66
CA ASN A 174 -34.11 26.47 -31.45
C ASN A 174 -34.29 24.96 -31.16
N THR A 175 -34.67 24.66 -29.91
CA THR A 175 -35.39 23.48 -29.37
C THR A 175 -34.73 22.08 -29.26
N SER A 176 -34.43 21.74 -27.99
CA SER A 176 -34.96 20.60 -27.17
C SER A 176 -34.77 19.14 -27.63
N GLY A 177 -34.09 18.34 -26.78
CA GLY A 177 -34.14 16.87 -26.80
C GLY A 177 -32.95 16.17 -26.14
N SER A 178 -33.09 15.90 -24.83
CA SER A 178 -32.38 14.95 -23.93
C SER A 178 -31.36 13.93 -24.50
N VAL A 179 -30.23 13.71 -23.79
CA VAL A 179 -29.82 12.43 -23.13
C VAL A 179 -28.31 12.41 -22.73
N ASP A 180 -28.09 12.06 -21.45
CA ASP A 180 -26.98 11.34 -20.78
C ASP A 180 -25.52 11.82 -20.59
N LYS A 181 -25.11 11.59 -19.33
CA LYS A 181 -23.86 11.01 -18.79
C LYS A 181 -22.54 11.78 -18.84
N GLY A 182 -22.02 12.04 -17.64
CA GLY A 182 -20.60 12.30 -17.40
C GLY A 182 -20.33 12.78 -15.98
N ASN A 183 -20.47 11.91 -14.98
CA ASN A 183 -19.80 12.13 -13.69
C ASN A 183 -18.30 12.00 -13.95
N ASP A 184 -17.60 13.14 -13.93
CA ASP A 184 -16.16 13.25 -14.14
C ASP A 184 -15.42 12.69 -12.91
N VAL A 185 -14.93 11.46 -13.06
CA VAL A 185 -14.10 10.74 -12.10
C VAL A 185 -12.66 11.24 -12.23
N SER A 186 -12.32 12.35 -11.60
CA SER A 186 -10.97 12.92 -11.70
C SER A 186 -10.32 13.36 -10.38
N ASN A 187 -10.73 12.80 -9.24
CA ASN A 187 -10.18 13.22 -7.94
C ASN A 187 -10.01 12.14 -6.86
N LEU A 188 -9.43 10.99 -7.20
CA LEU A 188 -9.00 10.03 -6.18
C LEU A 188 -7.46 9.87 -6.23
N GLN A 189 -6.77 10.43 -5.22
CA GLN A 189 -5.33 10.26 -5.01
C GLN A 189 -5.11 9.05 -4.09
N TYR A 190 -4.59 7.97 -4.65
CA TYR A 190 -4.49 6.66 -4.01
C TYR A 190 -3.09 6.44 -3.39
N PHE A 191 -3.00 6.17 -2.08
CA PHE A 191 -1.74 5.97 -1.37
C PHE A 191 -1.71 4.61 -0.66
N SER A 192 -0.57 3.92 -0.61
CA SER A 192 -0.33 2.85 0.38
C SER A 192 1.14 2.86 0.80
N TYR A 193 1.40 2.78 2.11
CA TYR A 193 2.76 2.80 2.63
C TYR A 193 3.38 1.41 2.55
N LEU A 194 4.62 1.34 2.09
CA LEU A 194 5.50 0.24 2.47
C LEU A 194 6.92 0.71 2.72
N PHE A 195 7.59 -0.09 3.53
CA PHE A 195 8.74 0.28 4.33
C PHE A 195 10.02 -0.34 3.79
N ASP A 196 11.05 0.48 3.63
CA ASP A 196 12.32 0.01 3.13
C ASP A 196 13.51 0.73 3.77
N GLY A 197 14.45 -0.03 4.34
CA GLY A 197 15.72 0.49 4.86
C GLY A 197 15.64 1.64 5.88
N GLY A 198 14.62 1.67 6.75
CA GLY A 198 14.38 2.80 7.67
C GLY A 198 13.92 4.11 7.00
N LYS A 199 13.45 4.05 5.75
CA LYS A 199 12.86 5.16 5.01
C LYS A 199 11.45 4.81 4.51
N ASN A 200 10.61 5.84 4.42
CA ASN A 200 9.27 5.75 3.82
C ASN A 200 9.43 5.73 2.30
N ILE A 201 9.02 4.64 1.64
CA ILE A 201 8.75 4.67 0.20
C ILE A 201 7.26 5.02 0.06
N LEU A 202 7.01 6.22 -0.47
CA LEU A 202 5.69 6.58 -0.98
C LEU A 202 5.55 5.88 -2.34
N LYS A 203 4.86 4.74 -2.37
CA LYS A 203 4.37 4.14 -3.61
C LYS A 203 2.84 4.28 -3.64
N ASP A 204 2.36 4.95 -4.67
CA ASP A 204 0.94 5.17 -4.89
C ASP A 204 0.38 3.87 -5.49
N TYR A 205 -0.04 2.95 -4.63
CA TYR A 205 -0.70 1.73 -5.06
C TYR A 205 -2.16 2.04 -5.37
N ASN A 206 -2.46 2.14 -6.66
CA ASN A 206 -3.82 2.22 -7.13
C ASN A 206 -4.33 0.80 -7.39
N TYR A 207 -5.11 0.28 -6.46
CA TYR A 207 -5.62 -1.10 -6.51
C TYR A 207 -6.47 -1.37 -7.77
N LEU A 208 -7.07 -0.31 -8.37
CA LEU A 208 -7.81 -0.41 -9.64
C LEU A 208 -6.89 -0.44 -10.87
N THR A 209 -5.93 0.48 -10.96
CA THR A 209 -5.15 0.67 -12.19
C THR A 209 -3.87 -0.13 -12.25
N ASP A 210 -3.20 -0.33 -11.11
CA ASP A 210 -1.93 -1.05 -11.07
C ASP A 210 -2.14 -2.54 -11.26
N LYS A 211 -3.32 -3.04 -10.84
CA LYS A 211 -3.71 -4.45 -10.78
C LYS A 211 -2.77 -5.34 -9.94
N GLU A 212 -1.67 -4.80 -9.40
CA GLU A 212 -0.87 -5.45 -8.34
C GLU A 212 -1.78 -5.82 -7.16
N TYR A 213 -1.40 -6.83 -6.38
CA TYR A 213 -2.07 -7.14 -5.12
C TYR A 213 -1.38 -6.39 -3.98
N LEU A 214 -1.88 -5.17 -3.73
CA LEU A 214 -1.32 -4.26 -2.73
C LEU A 214 0.20 -4.20 -2.90
N PHE A 215 0.91 -4.51 -1.83
CA PHE A 215 2.34 -4.33 -1.72
C PHE A 215 3.16 -5.63 -1.84
N PHE A 216 2.54 -6.71 -2.34
CA PHE A 216 3.14 -8.06 -2.27
C PHE A 216 4.45 -8.18 -3.05
N ALA A 217 4.60 -7.43 -4.15
CA ALA A 217 5.84 -7.41 -4.93
C ALA A 217 6.99 -6.60 -4.29
N ASP A 218 6.74 -5.88 -3.19
CA ASP A 218 7.78 -5.24 -2.37
C ASP A 218 8.19 -6.10 -1.17
N LEU A 219 7.42 -7.16 -0.87
CA LEU A 219 7.79 -8.10 0.18
C LEU A 219 8.99 -8.94 -0.25
N LYS A 220 9.63 -9.58 0.74
CA LYS A 220 10.65 -10.58 0.46
C LYS A 220 10.06 -11.64 -0.48
N ASP A 221 10.78 -11.93 -1.57
CA ASP A 221 10.35 -12.95 -2.53
C ASP A 221 10.26 -14.30 -1.80
N ILE A 222 9.08 -14.90 -1.80
CA ILE A 222 8.78 -16.16 -1.12
C ILE A 222 9.68 -17.29 -1.63
N GLU A 223 10.11 -17.21 -2.89
CA GLU A 223 11.07 -18.16 -3.48
C GLU A 223 12.45 -18.12 -2.81
N THR A 224 12.76 -17.05 -2.06
CA THR A 224 14.04 -16.88 -1.35
C THR A 224 13.97 -17.26 0.14
N ILE A 225 12.79 -17.65 0.65
CA ILE A 225 12.62 -18.02 2.06
C ILE A 225 13.15 -19.44 2.28
N LYS A 226 14.22 -19.56 3.10
CA LYS A 226 14.93 -20.83 3.38
C LYS A 226 14.03 -21.98 3.84
N ASP A 227 12.97 -21.69 4.60
CA ASP A 227 12.09 -22.70 5.17
C ASP A 227 10.94 -23.12 4.23
N ILE A 228 10.81 -22.46 3.08
CA ILE A 228 9.87 -22.83 2.03
C ILE A 228 10.57 -23.77 1.05
N LYS A 229 9.91 -24.90 0.75
CA LYS A 229 10.30 -25.80 -0.33
C LYS A 229 9.28 -25.76 -1.43
N PHE A 230 9.74 -25.86 -2.67
CA PHE A 230 8.88 -25.99 -3.83
C PHE A 230 8.86 -27.46 -4.26
N ASP A 231 7.67 -27.96 -4.57
CA ASP A 231 7.53 -29.31 -5.14
C ASP A 231 7.95 -29.35 -6.62
N SER A 232 7.83 -30.52 -7.25
CA SER A 232 8.19 -30.70 -8.67
C SER A 232 7.36 -29.86 -9.65
N ASN A 233 6.17 -29.40 -9.24
CA ASN A 233 5.30 -28.54 -10.04
C ASN A 233 5.58 -27.05 -9.79
N GLY A 234 6.41 -26.73 -8.79
CA GLY A 234 6.73 -25.37 -8.37
C GLY A 234 5.69 -24.79 -7.41
N ILE A 235 4.99 -25.61 -6.62
CA ILE A 235 4.07 -25.14 -5.58
C ILE A 235 4.80 -25.07 -4.22
N PRO A 236 4.67 -23.97 -3.47
CA PRO A 236 5.35 -23.83 -2.18
C PRO A 236 4.71 -24.68 -1.07
N MET A 237 5.58 -25.23 -0.24
CA MET A 237 5.31 -26.04 0.94
C MET A 237 6.11 -25.50 2.12
N ALA A 238 5.53 -25.54 3.32
CA ALA A 238 6.24 -25.17 4.55
C ALA A 238 6.26 -26.31 5.57
N ASP A 239 7.21 -26.26 6.49
CA ASP A 239 7.47 -27.35 7.43
C ASP A 239 6.68 -27.21 8.75
N TYR A 240 5.51 -27.85 8.78
CA TYR A 240 4.64 -27.98 9.95
C TYR A 240 4.81 -29.35 10.63
N ASN A 241 6.04 -29.69 11.05
CA ASN A 241 6.44 -31.05 11.44
C ASN A 241 6.32 -32.03 10.24
N GLY A 242 7.05 -31.72 9.19
CA GLY A 242 6.95 -32.29 7.85
C GLY A 242 6.39 -31.25 6.88
N TYR A 243 6.95 -31.24 5.66
CA TYR A 243 6.53 -30.32 4.59
C TYR A 243 5.09 -30.60 4.18
N LYS A 244 4.26 -29.56 4.22
CA LYS A 244 2.84 -29.62 3.87
C LYS A 244 2.46 -28.40 3.05
N TYR A 245 1.47 -28.58 2.19
CA TYR A 245 0.84 -27.47 1.49
C TYR A 245 -0.08 -26.70 2.42
N ASN A 246 0.02 -25.37 2.38
CA ASN A 246 -0.92 -24.47 3.04
C ASN A 246 -1.57 -23.59 1.96
N PRO A 247 -2.90 -23.64 1.76
CA PRO A 247 -3.58 -22.83 0.74
C PRO A 247 -3.33 -21.34 0.89
N LEU A 248 -3.15 -20.84 2.12
CA LEU A 248 -2.85 -19.43 2.35
C LEU A 248 -1.47 -19.05 1.79
N LEU A 249 -0.44 -19.87 2.05
CA LEU A 249 0.91 -19.67 1.51
C LEU A 249 0.91 -19.71 -0.02
N VAL A 250 0.19 -20.67 -0.61
CA VAL A 250 0.11 -20.79 -2.07
C VAL A 250 -0.61 -19.59 -2.68
N ALA A 251 -1.71 -19.12 -2.06
CA ALA A 251 -2.41 -17.92 -2.51
C ALA A 251 -1.53 -16.66 -2.38
N GLU A 252 -0.80 -16.52 -1.27
CA GLU A 252 0.14 -15.42 -1.04
C GLU A 252 1.24 -15.40 -2.11
N TRP A 253 1.88 -16.54 -2.36
CA TRP A 253 2.86 -16.68 -3.42
C TRP A 253 2.27 -16.35 -4.79
N GLY A 254 1.09 -16.89 -5.13
CA GLY A 254 0.42 -16.58 -6.40
C GLY A 254 0.17 -15.08 -6.60
N LEU A 255 -0.30 -14.40 -5.56
CA LEU A 255 -0.53 -12.94 -5.59
C LEU A 255 0.76 -12.13 -5.68
N GLN A 256 1.84 -12.58 -5.03
CA GLN A 256 3.16 -11.98 -5.18
C GLN A 256 3.70 -12.15 -6.60
N GLN A 257 3.60 -13.36 -7.17
CA GLN A 257 4.01 -13.65 -8.54
C GLN A 257 3.19 -12.82 -9.55
N TYR A 258 1.87 -12.72 -9.36
CA TYR A 258 1.03 -11.85 -10.19
C TYR A 258 1.44 -10.39 -10.08
N SER A 259 1.71 -9.89 -8.87
CA SER A 259 2.16 -8.51 -8.65
C SER A 259 3.52 -8.22 -9.31
N LEU A 260 4.46 -9.18 -9.24
CA LEU A 260 5.75 -9.08 -9.94
C LEU A 260 5.57 -9.11 -11.46
N TYR A 261 4.63 -9.92 -11.97
CA TYR A 261 4.23 -9.90 -13.37
C TYR A 261 3.71 -8.52 -13.78
N ARG A 262 2.81 -7.90 -13.01
CA ARG A 262 2.24 -6.57 -13.36
C ARG A 262 3.29 -5.46 -13.47
N ARG A 263 4.41 -5.56 -12.77
CA ARG A 263 5.50 -4.56 -12.83
C ARG A 263 6.32 -4.64 -14.11
N ASN A 264 6.65 -5.85 -14.54
CA ASN A 264 7.67 -6.09 -15.56
C ASN A 264 7.14 -6.87 -16.78
N TYR A 265 5.86 -7.26 -16.76
CA TYR A 265 5.22 -8.15 -17.73
C TYR A 265 5.99 -9.46 -17.96
N ASP A 266 6.62 -9.99 -16.91
CA ASP A 266 7.36 -11.26 -16.96
C ASP A 266 6.41 -12.46 -17.01
N SER A 267 6.35 -13.13 -18.17
CA SER A 267 5.49 -14.28 -18.39
C SER A 267 5.79 -15.47 -17.48
N ASN A 268 7.02 -15.61 -16.96
CA ASN A 268 7.33 -16.67 -16.00
C ASN A 268 6.63 -16.43 -14.66
N ARG A 269 6.56 -15.16 -14.23
CA ARG A 269 5.84 -14.76 -13.02
C ARG A 269 4.33 -14.97 -13.18
N LEU A 270 3.78 -14.68 -14.36
CA LEU A 270 2.38 -15.00 -14.67
C LEU A 270 2.13 -16.51 -14.64
N ASN A 271 2.99 -17.32 -15.26
CA ASN A 271 2.88 -18.78 -15.24
C ASN A 271 2.91 -19.35 -13.82
N ASN A 272 3.75 -18.79 -12.93
CA ASN A 272 3.78 -19.17 -11.52
C ASN A 272 2.47 -18.79 -10.80
N ALA A 273 1.92 -17.60 -11.07
CA ALA A 273 0.63 -17.19 -10.52
C ALA A 273 -0.52 -18.10 -11.01
N ILE A 274 -0.50 -18.53 -12.28
CA ILE A 274 -1.44 -19.51 -12.84
C ILE A 274 -1.32 -20.86 -12.13
N LYS A 275 -0.11 -21.37 -11.91
CA LYS A 275 0.10 -22.62 -11.15
C LYS A 275 -0.46 -22.54 -9.73
N ALA A 276 -0.26 -21.41 -9.06
CA ALA A 276 -0.85 -21.17 -7.75
C ALA A 276 -2.39 -21.19 -7.82
N ALA A 277 -2.98 -20.52 -8.81
CA ALA A 277 -4.43 -20.52 -9.00
C ALA A 277 -4.98 -21.91 -9.30
N ASP A 278 -4.33 -22.70 -10.16
CA ASP A 278 -4.69 -24.10 -10.44
C ASP A 278 -4.64 -24.96 -9.18
N TYR A 279 -3.63 -24.77 -8.33
CA TYR A 279 -3.59 -25.42 -7.01
C TYR A 279 -4.80 -25.03 -6.17
N ILE A 280 -5.14 -23.73 -6.10
CA ILE A 280 -6.28 -23.24 -5.31
C ILE A 280 -7.60 -23.83 -5.86
N VAL A 281 -7.83 -23.85 -7.17
CA VAL A 281 -9.00 -24.46 -7.81
C VAL A 281 -9.18 -25.91 -7.33
N ASN A 282 -8.11 -26.70 -7.37
CA ASN A 282 -8.12 -28.11 -6.97
C ASN A 282 -8.26 -28.31 -5.46
N LYS A 283 -7.90 -27.31 -4.65
CA LYS A 283 -7.89 -27.39 -3.19
C LYS A 283 -9.23 -27.04 -2.54
N ILE A 284 -10.12 -26.35 -3.25
CA ILE A 284 -11.45 -25.96 -2.78
C ILE A 284 -12.35 -27.19 -2.64
N ASP A 285 -12.75 -27.52 -1.42
CA ASP A 285 -13.61 -28.67 -1.13
C ASP A 285 -15.06 -28.48 -1.65
N SER A 286 -15.92 -29.49 -1.47
CA SER A 286 -17.32 -29.44 -1.92
C SER A 286 -18.16 -28.33 -1.25
N LYS A 287 -17.75 -27.84 -0.08
CA LYS A 287 -18.39 -26.74 0.66
C LYS A 287 -17.76 -25.39 0.36
N GLY A 288 -16.77 -25.34 -0.54
CA GLY A 288 -16.08 -24.11 -0.90
C GLY A 288 -14.89 -23.76 -0.02
N LYS A 289 -14.50 -24.61 0.94
CA LYS A 289 -13.42 -24.29 1.89
C LYS A 289 -12.05 -24.67 1.36
N LEU A 290 -11.06 -23.82 1.62
CA LEU A 290 -9.65 -24.16 1.56
C LEU A 290 -9.23 -24.81 2.89
N VAL A 291 -9.13 -26.14 2.90
CA VAL A 291 -8.92 -26.93 4.12
C VAL A 291 -7.45 -27.29 4.32
N ASN A 292 -6.94 -27.00 5.51
CA ASN A 292 -5.67 -27.50 6.02
C ASN A 292 -5.87 -28.83 6.75
N GLY A 293 -5.09 -29.84 6.35
CA GLY A 293 -5.11 -31.19 6.92
C GLY A 293 -4.02 -31.43 7.98
N PHE A 294 -3.61 -30.37 8.69
CA PHE A 294 -2.54 -30.43 9.69
C PHE A 294 -2.84 -29.51 10.87
N ASP A 295 -2.30 -29.85 12.04
CA ASP A 295 -2.41 -28.98 13.22
C ASP A 295 -1.50 -27.77 13.10
N TYR A 296 -1.97 -26.61 13.56
CA TYR A 296 -1.19 -25.39 13.61
C TYR A 296 -1.15 -24.80 15.02
N LYS A 297 0.04 -24.39 15.47
CA LYS A 297 0.23 -23.73 16.77
C LYS A 297 1.26 -22.61 16.69
N GLU A 298 0.86 -21.41 17.07
CA GLU A 298 1.72 -20.22 17.18
C GLU A 298 1.18 -19.30 18.28
N GLY A 299 2.02 -18.97 19.27
CA GLY A 299 1.60 -18.17 20.42
C GLY A 299 0.36 -18.76 21.11
N SER A 300 -0.68 -17.94 21.23
CA SER A 300 -1.99 -18.32 21.79
C SER A 300 -2.94 -18.98 20.77
N ILE A 301 -2.55 -19.07 19.50
CA ILE A 301 -3.36 -19.73 18.49
C ILE A 301 -3.07 -21.24 18.49
N ASN A 302 -4.14 -22.02 18.52
CA ASN A 302 -4.12 -23.46 18.42
C ASN A 302 -5.25 -23.94 17.51
N LEU A 303 -4.93 -24.39 16.29
CA LEU A 303 -5.87 -24.89 15.30
C LEU A 303 -5.66 -26.39 15.10
N LYS A 304 -6.73 -27.15 15.20
CA LYS A 304 -6.71 -28.61 15.01
C LYS A 304 -7.21 -28.98 13.62
N SER A 305 -6.52 -29.91 12.99
CA SER A 305 -6.94 -30.45 11.70
C SER A 305 -8.30 -31.15 11.83
N PRO A 306 -9.21 -30.99 10.86
CA PRO A 306 -9.13 -30.08 9.71
C PRO A 306 -9.53 -28.65 10.10
N TRP A 307 -8.88 -27.64 9.52
CA TRP A 307 -9.25 -26.23 9.72
C TRP A 307 -9.19 -25.41 8.44
N SER A 308 -9.93 -24.29 8.44
CA SER A 308 -9.97 -23.29 7.38
C SER A 308 -10.05 -21.89 8.01
N SER A 309 -9.69 -20.88 7.23
CA SER A 309 -9.61 -19.49 7.70
C SER A 309 -10.20 -18.56 6.64
N SER A 310 -10.94 -17.53 7.06
CA SER A 310 -11.51 -16.52 6.15
C SER A 310 -10.42 -15.83 5.32
N LEU A 311 -9.22 -15.63 5.89
CA LEU A 311 -8.06 -15.03 5.24
C LEU A 311 -7.61 -15.85 4.01
N ALA A 312 -7.46 -17.16 4.16
CA ALA A 312 -7.14 -18.05 3.03
C ALA A 312 -8.21 -17.96 1.92
N GLN A 313 -9.48 -17.86 2.28
CA GLN A 313 -10.56 -17.68 1.30
C GLN A 313 -10.42 -16.34 0.56
N GLY A 314 -10.22 -15.24 1.30
CA GLY A 314 -10.08 -13.91 0.74
C GLY A 314 -8.93 -13.80 -0.26
N LEU A 315 -7.73 -14.23 0.13
CA LEU A 315 -6.56 -14.22 -0.78
C LEU A 315 -6.75 -15.19 -1.95
N GLY A 316 -7.32 -16.38 -1.71
CA GLY A 316 -7.63 -17.33 -2.76
C GLY A 316 -8.57 -16.73 -3.81
N ILE A 317 -9.63 -16.04 -3.38
CA ILE A 317 -10.57 -15.34 -4.26
C ILE A 317 -9.85 -14.24 -5.05
N SER A 318 -9.08 -13.38 -4.38
CA SER A 318 -8.31 -12.31 -5.05
C SER A 318 -7.37 -12.84 -6.14
N LEU A 319 -6.72 -13.98 -5.89
CA LEU A 319 -5.84 -14.63 -6.87
C LEU A 319 -6.65 -15.16 -8.06
N LEU A 320 -7.72 -15.91 -7.78
CA LEU A 320 -8.55 -16.52 -8.81
C LEU A 320 -9.19 -15.47 -9.73
N ILE A 321 -9.68 -14.36 -9.17
CA ILE A 321 -10.26 -13.27 -9.97
C ILE A 321 -9.21 -12.61 -10.87
N ARG A 322 -8.01 -12.34 -10.36
CA ARG A 322 -6.91 -11.78 -11.17
C ARG A 322 -6.49 -12.69 -12.31
N ILE A 323 -6.39 -14.00 -12.05
CA ILE A 323 -6.04 -14.97 -13.10
C ILE A 323 -7.20 -15.15 -14.08
N TYR A 324 -8.46 -15.10 -13.63
CA TYR A 324 -9.61 -15.07 -14.52
C TYR A 324 -9.55 -13.87 -15.47
N GLU A 325 -9.35 -12.65 -14.96
CA GLU A 325 -9.25 -11.45 -15.80
C GLU A 325 -8.08 -11.46 -16.79
N GLU A 326 -6.99 -12.16 -16.47
CA GLU A 326 -5.82 -12.24 -17.35
C GLU A 326 -5.98 -13.33 -18.42
N THR A 327 -6.70 -14.41 -18.12
CA THR A 327 -6.77 -15.62 -18.97
C THR A 327 -8.13 -15.84 -19.62
N GLU A 328 -9.19 -15.21 -19.10
CA GLU A 328 -10.60 -15.44 -19.43
C GLU A 328 -11.07 -16.90 -19.23
N ASP A 329 -10.30 -17.73 -18.53
CA ASP A 329 -10.69 -19.11 -18.22
C ASP A 329 -11.69 -19.14 -17.06
N VAL A 330 -12.95 -19.44 -17.41
CA VAL A 330 -14.10 -19.45 -16.49
C VAL A 330 -13.93 -20.40 -15.30
N LYS A 331 -13.03 -21.40 -15.36
CA LYS A 331 -12.77 -22.29 -14.23
C LYS A 331 -12.34 -21.51 -12.98
N TYR A 332 -11.58 -20.43 -13.14
CA TYR A 332 -11.11 -19.61 -12.02
C TYR A 332 -12.24 -18.78 -11.42
N LEU A 333 -13.12 -18.19 -12.25
CA LEU A 333 -14.30 -17.49 -11.76
C LEU A 333 -15.25 -18.41 -11.00
N ASN A 334 -15.50 -19.61 -11.54
CA ASN A 334 -16.35 -20.62 -10.88
C ASN A 334 -15.75 -21.07 -9.54
N ALA A 335 -14.43 -21.28 -9.49
CA ALA A 335 -13.73 -21.57 -8.26
C ALA A 335 -13.81 -20.41 -7.25
N ALA A 336 -13.69 -19.16 -7.70
CA ALA A 336 -13.80 -17.99 -6.84
C ALA A 336 -15.19 -17.88 -6.20
N LYS A 337 -16.26 -18.09 -7.00
CA LYS A 337 -17.64 -18.13 -6.50
C LYS A 337 -17.86 -19.26 -5.50
N LYS A 338 -17.24 -20.42 -5.72
CA LYS A 338 -17.28 -21.53 -4.77
C LYS A 338 -16.53 -21.19 -3.48
N ALA A 339 -15.37 -20.55 -3.57
CA ALA A 339 -14.57 -20.10 -2.42
C ALA A 339 -15.23 -18.99 -1.60
N LEU A 340 -16.16 -18.23 -2.19
CA LEU A 340 -16.97 -17.21 -1.52
C LEU A 340 -17.99 -17.81 -0.54
N GLU A 341 -18.54 -19.00 -0.82
CA GLU A 341 -19.65 -19.59 -0.03
C GLU A 341 -19.39 -19.64 1.49
N PRO A 342 -18.20 -20.03 1.98
CA PRO A 342 -17.92 -20.00 3.42
C PRO A 342 -17.86 -18.60 4.02
N LEU A 343 -17.56 -17.54 3.24
CA LEU A 343 -17.54 -16.17 3.73
C LEU A 343 -18.96 -15.58 3.87
N LEU A 344 -19.96 -16.15 3.19
CA LEU A 344 -21.34 -15.69 3.26
C LEU A 344 -22.09 -16.19 4.51
N LYS A 345 -21.58 -17.25 5.16
CA LYS A 345 -22.27 -18.00 6.22
C LYS A 345 -21.57 -17.86 7.57
N GLY A 346 -22.37 -17.85 8.64
CA GLY A 346 -21.84 -17.82 10.00
C GLY A 346 -21.06 -19.09 10.34
N THR A 347 -20.13 -19.02 11.29
CA THR A 347 -19.42 -20.22 11.81
C THR A 347 -20.37 -21.32 12.28
N ASN A 348 -21.50 -20.93 12.84
CA ASN A 348 -22.53 -21.81 13.41
C ASN A 348 -23.29 -22.58 12.31
N GLU A 349 -23.27 -22.07 11.08
CA GLU A 349 -23.89 -22.65 9.89
C GLU A 349 -22.87 -23.42 9.04
N GLY A 350 -21.67 -23.65 9.59
CA GLY A 350 -20.56 -24.28 8.89
C GLY A 350 -19.82 -23.33 7.93
N GLY A 351 -20.05 -22.02 7.99
CA GLY A 351 -19.27 -21.01 7.29
C GLY A 351 -18.00 -20.58 8.05
N LEU A 352 -17.49 -19.40 7.72
CA LEU A 352 -16.28 -18.78 8.26
C LEU A 352 -16.49 -17.31 8.65
N ALA A 353 -17.70 -16.75 8.50
CA ALA A 353 -18.01 -15.43 9.02
C ALA A 353 -18.27 -15.51 10.53
N GLN A 354 -17.51 -14.75 11.31
CA GLN A 354 -17.80 -14.50 12.73
C GLN A 354 -18.74 -13.29 12.84
N SER A 355 -19.27 -13.03 14.03
CA SER A 355 -20.14 -11.87 14.27
C SER A 355 -19.53 -10.94 15.30
N TYR A 356 -19.60 -9.63 15.04
CA TYR A 356 -19.21 -8.56 15.96
C TYR A 356 -20.23 -7.43 15.89
N ALA A 357 -20.87 -7.12 17.02
CA ALA A 357 -21.91 -6.09 17.10
C ALA A 357 -22.99 -6.22 15.99
N GLY A 358 -23.41 -7.45 15.69
CA GLY A 358 -24.42 -7.75 14.65
C GLY A 358 -23.91 -7.74 13.21
N ASN A 359 -22.65 -7.39 12.97
CA ASN A 359 -22.02 -7.36 11.63
C ASN A 359 -21.00 -8.49 11.45
N VAL A 360 -20.53 -8.70 10.23
CA VAL A 360 -19.56 -9.77 9.93
C VAL A 360 -18.14 -9.40 10.33
N LEU A 361 -17.48 -10.32 11.02
CA LEU A 361 -16.06 -10.25 11.34
C LEU A 361 -15.34 -11.45 10.73
N TYR A 362 -14.16 -11.23 10.16
CA TYR A 362 -13.39 -12.26 9.48
C TYR A 362 -12.02 -12.43 10.12
N ASP A 363 -11.62 -13.69 10.30
CA ASP A 363 -10.29 -14.08 10.78
C ASP A 363 -9.84 -13.43 12.12
N SER A 364 -10.80 -13.22 13.02
CA SER A 364 -10.57 -12.83 14.41
C SER A 364 -10.38 -14.03 15.34
N PHE A 365 -9.73 -13.79 16.48
CA PHE A 365 -9.48 -14.78 17.52
C PHE A 365 -9.87 -14.21 18.88
N ASN A 366 -10.25 -15.07 19.82
CA ASN A 366 -10.59 -14.70 21.21
C ASN A 366 -9.39 -14.24 22.04
N VAL A 367 -8.30 -13.86 21.39
CA VAL A 367 -7.04 -13.39 21.98
C VAL A 367 -6.56 -12.20 21.17
N ARG A 368 -6.07 -11.15 21.84
CA ARG A 368 -5.54 -9.96 21.17
C ARG A 368 -4.34 -10.38 20.31
N THR A 369 -4.49 -10.30 18.99
CA THR A 369 -3.38 -10.55 18.06
C THR A 369 -3.25 -9.37 17.12
N LYS A 370 -2.01 -8.91 16.86
CA LYS A 370 -1.75 -7.81 15.91
C LYS A 370 -2.24 -8.10 14.48
N PHE A 371 -2.58 -9.35 14.17
CA PHE A 371 -2.92 -9.85 12.84
C PHE A 371 -4.41 -9.73 12.49
N SER A 372 -5.32 -9.65 13.47
CA SER A 372 -6.76 -9.81 13.20
C SER A 372 -7.35 -8.68 12.36
N LEU A 373 -6.97 -7.42 12.63
CA LEU A 373 -7.41 -6.29 11.82
C LEU A 373 -6.90 -6.38 10.37
N SER A 374 -5.61 -6.70 10.20
CA SER A 374 -5.02 -6.90 8.88
C SER A 374 -5.69 -8.03 8.11
N SER A 375 -5.97 -9.15 8.79
CA SER A 375 -6.59 -10.32 8.17
C SER A 375 -8.01 -10.01 7.72
N HIS A 376 -8.79 -9.29 8.54
CA HIS A 376 -10.12 -8.83 8.17
C HIS A 376 -10.08 -7.99 6.89
N MET A 377 -9.19 -6.98 6.80
CA MET A 377 -9.05 -6.15 5.60
C MET A 377 -8.65 -6.94 4.35
N PHE A 378 -7.77 -7.94 4.46
CA PHE A 378 -7.45 -8.84 3.35
C PHE A 378 -8.68 -9.60 2.81
N VAL A 379 -9.57 -10.03 3.70
CA VAL A 379 -10.83 -10.66 3.30
C VAL A 379 -11.73 -9.66 2.57
N LEU A 380 -11.78 -8.39 3.02
CA LEU A 380 -12.54 -7.34 2.34
C LEU A 380 -12.04 -7.10 0.91
N PHE A 381 -10.73 -7.12 0.65
CA PHE A 381 -10.21 -7.06 -0.71
C PHE A 381 -10.68 -8.24 -1.59
N GLY A 382 -10.71 -9.45 -1.04
CA GLY A 382 -11.25 -10.62 -1.75
C GLY A 382 -12.75 -10.48 -2.07
N LEU A 383 -13.54 -9.96 -1.12
CA LEU A 383 -14.97 -9.68 -1.33
C LEU A 383 -15.17 -8.59 -2.38
N TYR A 384 -14.33 -7.55 -2.37
CA TYR A 384 -14.34 -6.50 -3.39
C TYR A 384 -14.04 -7.07 -4.78
N ASP A 385 -12.97 -7.85 -4.93
CA ASP A 385 -12.52 -8.40 -6.22
C ASP A 385 -13.62 -9.23 -6.89
N ILE A 386 -14.31 -10.07 -6.13
CA ILE A 386 -15.41 -10.90 -6.66
C ILE A 386 -16.75 -10.16 -6.76
N GLY A 387 -16.90 -9.01 -6.08
CA GLY A 387 -18.16 -8.27 -5.99
C GLY A 387 -18.77 -7.90 -7.35
N LYS A 388 -17.92 -7.63 -8.35
CA LYS A 388 -18.36 -7.39 -9.74
C LYS A 388 -18.97 -8.61 -10.45
N TYR A 389 -18.82 -9.81 -9.89
CA TYR A 389 -19.33 -11.07 -10.44
C TYR A 389 -20.33 -11.78 -9.52
N ASP A 390 -20.46 -11.35 -8.27
CA ASP A 390 -21.38 -11.89 -7.27
C ASP A 390 -21.77 -10.82 -6.24
N ASN A 391 -22.98 -10.27 -6.37
CA ASN A 391 -23.49 -9.20 -5.50
C ASN A 391 -23.56 -9.59 -4.02
N ARG A 392 -23.62 -10.89 -3.68
CA ARG A 392 -23.64 -11.35 -2.28
C ARG A 392 -22.33 -10.98 -1.57
N ALA A 393 -21.23 -10.84 -2.30
CA ALA A 393 -19.96 -10.38 -1.75
C ALA A 393 -19.97 -8.88 -1.45
N VAL A 394 -20.72 -8.07 -2.21
CA VAL A 394 -20.86 -6.62 -1.97
C VAL A 394 -21.57 -6.36 -0.64
N ASP A 395 -22.64 -7.11 -0.35
CA ASP A 395 -23.33 -7.02 0.94
C ASP A 395 -22.38 -7.32 2.11
N LYS A 396 -21.60 -8.40 1.98
CA LYS A 396 -20.63 -8.81 3.00
C LYS A 396 -19.43 -7.88 3.11
N LEU A 397 -19.03 -7.23 2.02
CA LEU A 397 -18.01 -6.17 2.03
C LEU A 397 -18.52 -4.98 2.86
N ASN A 398 -19.75 -4.53 2.61
CA ASN A 398 -20.35 -3.41 3.35
C ASN A 398 -20.49 -3.72 4.85
N ASP A 399 -21.01 -4.89 5.21
CA ASP A 399 -21.07 -5.36 6.61
C ASP A 399 -19.68 -5.37 7.27
N GLY A 400 -18.66 -5.81 6.52
CA GLY A 400 -17.28 -5.87 6.97
C GLY A 400 -16.66 -4.48 7.15
N VAL A 401 -16.95 -3.54 6.26
CA VAL A 401 -16.48 -2.15 6.39
C VAL A 401 -17.09 -1.46 7.62
N VAL A 402 -18.37 -1.72 7.92
CA VAL A 402 -19.00 -1.25 9.16
C VAL A 402 -18.27 -1.82 10.38
N THR A 403 -17.97 -3.12 10.37
CA THR A 403 -17.19 -3.77 11.43
C THR A 403 -15.80 -3.15 11.57
N LEU A 404 -15.10 -2.93 10.46
CA LEU A 404 -13.79 -2.28 10.43
C LEU A 404 -13.84 -0.91 11.10
N LYS A 405 -14.80 -0.05 10.72
CA LYS A 405 -14.99 1.27 11.34
C LYS A 405 -15.23 1.21 12.83
N ASN A 406 -15.96 0.20 13.31
CA ASN A 406 -16.21 0.02 14.74
C ASN A 406 -14.96 -0.46 15.51
N LEU A 407 -14.05 -1.16 14.84
CA LEU A 407 -12.81 -1.66 15.46
C LEU A 407 -11.69 -0.61 15.48
N LEU A 408 -11.63 0.28 14.48
CA LEU A 408 -10.54 1.26 14.33
C LEU A 408 -10.33 2.18 15.56
N PRO A 409 -11.37 2.70 16.24
CA PRO A 409 -11.18 3.55 17.42
C PRO A 409 -10.43 2.90 18.57
N ALA A 410 -10.54 1.57 18.72
CA ALA A 410 -10.05 0.83 19.89
C ALA A 410 -8.80 0.00 19.61
N TYR A 411 -8.32 -0.04 18.35
CA TYR A 411 -7.31 -1.00 17.94
C TYR A 411 -5.94 -0.39 17.68
N PHE A 412 -5.02 -0.58 18.63
CA PHE A 412 -3.59 -0.31 18.45
C PHE A 412 -2.75 -1.56 18.60
N SER A 413 -1.84 -1.74 17.65
CA SER A 413 -0.65 -2.54 17.84
C SER A 413 0.44 -1.63 18.42
N ALA A 414 1.11 -2.05 19.50
CA ALA A 414 2.32 -1.37 19.98
C ALA A 414 3.51 -1.52 19.00
N ASP A 415 3.35 -2.32 17.96
CA ASP A 415 4.33 -2.58 16.91
C ASP A 415 4.12 -1.62 15.73
N GLU A 416 5.02 -0.63 15.61
CA GLU A 416 5.01 0.42 14.57
C GLU A 416 4.96 -0.17 13.15
N PHE A 417 5.58 -1.34 12.89
CA PHE A 417 5.54 -1.97 11.58
C PHE A 417 4.12 -2.42 11.19
N TYR A 418 3.40 -3.07 12.12
CA TYR A 418 2.02 -3.51 11.86
C TYR A 418 1.04 -2.34 11.77
N THR A 419 1.26 -1.27 12.55
CA THR A 419 0.49 -0.02 12.40
C THR A 419 0.59 0.52 10.98
N ASN A 420 1.78 0.52 10.40
CA ASN A 420 1.99 0.97 9.03
C ASN A 420 1.35 0.07 7.97
N VAL A 421 1.40 -1.26 8.18
CA VAL A 421 0.68 -2.21 7.32
C VAL A 421 -0.83 -1.95 7.38
N HIS A 422 -1.39 -1.73 8.58
CA HIS A 422 -2.81 -1.42 8.72
C HIS A 422 -3.19 -0.12 8.01
N ILE A 423 -2.40 0.94 8.15
CA ILE A 423 -2.65 2.21 7.44
C ILE A 423 -2.57 2.01 5.92
N ALA A 424 -1.62 1.22 5.43
CA ALA A 424 -1.50 0.91 4.01
C ALA A 424 -2.74 0.17 3.48
N GLN A 425 -3.21 -0.85 4.20
CA GLN A 425 -4.44 -1.57 3.86
C GLN A 425 -5.68 -0.68 3.96
N LEU A 426 -5.80 0.17 4.98
CA LEU A 426 -6.92 1.10 5.14
C LEU A 426 -7.02 2.08 3.98
N ARG A 427 -5.88 2.62 3.54
CA ARG A 427 -5.85 3.55 2.42
C ARG A 427 -6.15 2.85 1.09
N ALA A 428 -5.58 1.66 0.88
CA ALA A 428 -5.93 0.86 -0.29
C ALA A 428 -7.40 0.47 -0.28
N LEU A 429 -7.99 0.14 0.87
CA LEU A 429 -9.41 -0.20 0.94
C LEU A 429 -10.26 1.05 0.67
N ASN A 430 -9.92 2.19 1.26
CA ASN A 430 -10.66 3.42 1.03
C ASN A 430 -10.55 3.92 -0.42
N SER A 431 -9.46 3.61 -1.12
CA SER A 431 -9.35 3.86 -2.57
C SER A 431 -10.46 3.21 -3.39
N LEU A 432 -11.01 2.12 -2.88
CA LEU A 432 -12.05 1.34 -3.54
C LEU A 432 -13.46 1.76 -3.11
N LEU A 433 -13.58 2.27 -1.88
CA LEU A 433 -14.87 2.56 -1.23
C LEU A 433 -15.27 4.04 -1.29
N ASP A 434 -14.31 4.95 -1.41
CA ASP A 434 -14.51 6.40 -1.34
C ASP A 434 -15.24 6.84 -0.05
N ASP A 435 -14.79 6.29 1.09
CA ASP A 435 -15.41 6.49 2.40
C ASP A 435 -14.62 7.49 3.26
N GLY A 436 -15.09 8.74 3.28
CA GLY A 436 -14.44 9.84 4.02
C GLY A 436 -14.29 9.61 5.53
N GLU A 437 -14.97 8.63 6.13
CA GLU A 437 -14.75 8.31 7.54
C GLU A 437 -13.47 7.51 7.79
N LEU A 438 -13.05 6.70 6.82
CA LEU A 438 -11.80 5.93 6.94
C LEU A 438 -10.58 6.84 6.91
N GLU A 439 -10.69 8.02 6.27
CA GLU A 439 -9.62 9.02 6.19
C GLU A 439 -9.21 9.57 7.56
N LYS A 440 -10.15 9.62 8.51
CA LYS A 440 -9.91 10.10 9.88
C LYS A 440 -8.84 9.27 10.60
N TYR A 441 -8.60 8.05 10.16
CA TYR A 441 -7.69 7.09 10.77
C TYR A 441 -6.32 7.02 10.08
N TYR A 442 -6.03 7.92 9.14
CA TYR A 442 -4.75 7.95 8.40
C TYR A 442 -3.60 8.59 9.16
N ASP A 443 -3.92 9.44 10.13
CA ASP A 443 -2.97 10.17 10.97
C ASP A 443 -2.98 9.57 12.38
N SER A 444 -1.84 9.08 12.83
CA SER A 444 -1.66 8.28 14.06
C SER A 444 -1.84 9.06 15.39
N GLU A 445 -2.41 10.27 15.38
CA GLU A 445 -2.54 11.15 16.56
C GLU A 445 -3.94 11.15 17.22
N TYR A 446 -4.93 10.37 16.73
CA TYR A 446 -6.32 10.34 17.27
C TYR A 446 -6.74 9.03 17.93
N PHE A 447 -6.00 8.53 18.92
CA PHE A 447 -6.33 7.23 19.48
C PHE A 447 -6.14 7.14 21.00
N GLU A 448 -7.28 7.01 21.69
CA GLU A 448 -7.35 6.64 23.10
C GLU A 448 -7.53 5.12 23.23
N ILE A 449 -6.85 4.56 24.21
CA ILE A 449 -6.86 3.13 24.54
C ILE A 449 -8.22 2.79 25.16
N ILE A 450 -9.01 1.94 24.50
CA ILE A 450 -10.18 1.30 25.12
C ILE A 450 -10.15 -0.19 24.82
N ASP A 451 -10.31 -1.01 25.86
CA ASP A 451 -10.36 -2.47 25.76
C ASP A 451 -11.65 -2.93 25.07
N ILE A 452 -11.51 -3.75 24.02
CA ILE A 452 -12.63 -4.51 23.46
C ILE A 452 -12.66 -5.86 24.19
N TYR A 453 -13.69 -6.07 25.00
CA TYR A 453 -14.04 -7.37 25.58
C TYR A 453 -15.06 -8.10 24.72
#